data_AF-A0A7X6UT92-F1
#
_entry.id   AF-A0A7X6UT92-F1
#
_cell.length_a   1.000
_cell.length_b   1.000
_cell.length_c   1.000
_cell.angle_alpha   90.00
_cell.angle_beta   90.00
_cell.angle_gamma   90.00
#
_symmetry.space_group_name_H-M   'P 1'
#
loop_
_entity.id
_entity.type
_entity.pdbx_description
1 polymer ?
#
loop_
_entity_poly.entity_id
_entity_poly.type
_entity_poly.pdbx_seq_one_letter_code
_entity_poly.pdbx_strand_id
1 'polypeptide(L)'
;MFSALVAPGAGQFMQRRWLAGAFFLTAFLICLLFLLSEVLVPMVENILISIKFAEQATTLPLVPFRVVRIVGWGGLARLVYVSGLLETALVHLRRRRAWTRQQTPAGGPRRL
;
A
#
# COMPACT_ATOMS: atom_id res chain seq x y z
N MET A 1 4.86 -2.54 -16.76
CA MET A 1 4.88 -1.44 -15.77
C MET A 1 3.54 -1.24 -15.06
N PHE A 2 2.39 -1.42 -15.71
CA PHE A 2 1.06 -1.23 -15.10
C PHE A 2 0.74 -2.13 -13.88
N SER A 3 1.26 -3.37 -13.80
CA SER A 3 1.07 -4.24 -12.60
C SER A 3 1.63 -3.66 -11.31
N ALA A 4 2.65 -2.79 -11.37
CA ALA A 4 3.22 -2.16 -10.18
C ALA A 4 2.32 -1.04 -9.61
N LEU A 5 1.36 -0.55 -10.41
CA LEU A 5 0.41 0.47 -9.98
C LEU A 5 -0.73 -0.13 -9.14
N VAL A 6 -1.20 -1.32 -9.52
CA VAL A 6 -2.40 -1.96 -8.95
C VAL A 6 -2.08 -2.74 -7.67
N ALA A 7 -0.87 -3.28 -7.52
CA ALA A 7 -0.48 -4.04 -6.33
C ALA A 7 0.92 -3.62 -5.85
N PRO A 8 1.05 -2.98 -4.66
CA PRO A 8 2.36 -2.78 -4.04
C PRO A 8 3.02 -4.15 -3.82
N GLY A 9 4.25 -4.31 -4.32
CA GLY A 9 5.00 -5.57 -4.25
C GLY A 9 5.09 -6.36 -5.58
N ALA A 10 4.15 -6.20 -6.52
CA ALA A 10 4.21 -6.90 -7.81
C ALA A 10 5.48 -6.56 -8.63
N GLY A 11 5.92 -5.30 -8.55
CA GLY A 11 7.19 -4.85 -9.15
C GLY A 11 8.44 -5.44 -8.47
N GLN A 12 8.37 -5.76 -7.18
CA GLN A 12 9.49 -6.35 -6.43
C GLN A 12 9.63 -7.86 -6.69
N PHE A 13 8.52 -8.55 -6.95
CA PHE A 13 8.53 -9.95 -7.41
C PHE A 13 9.23 -10.11 -8.77
N MET A 14 9.01 -9.19 -9.73
CA MET A 14 9.74 -9.18 -11.00
C MET A 14 11.25 -8.95 -10.84
N GLN A 15 11.69 -8.32 -9.75
CA GLN A 15 13.10 -8.08 -9.45
C GLN A 15 13.77 -9.24 -8.67
N ARG A 16 13.11 -10.40 -8.54
CA ARG A 16 13.54 -11.56 -7.72
C ARG A 16 13.73 -11.22 -6.23
N ARG A 17 13.14 -10.13 -5.75
CA ARG A 17 13.16 -9.72 -4.33
C ARG A 17 11.87 -10.16 -3.65
N TRP A 18 11.65 -11.47 -3.63
CA TRP A 18 10.42 -12.12 -3.15
C TRP A 18 10.08 -11.77 -1.70
N LEU A 19 11.09 -11.73 -0.82
CA LEU A 19 10.90 -11.40 0.60
C LEU A 19 10.39 -9.98 0.83
N ALA A 20 10.99 -8.99 0.15
CA ALA A 20 10.54 -7.60 0.24
C ALA A 20 9.12 -7.45 -0.34
N GLY A 21 8.89 -8.04 -1.53
CA GLY A 21 7.58 -8.01 -2.18
C GLY A 21 6.48 -8.63 -1.33
N ALA A 22 6.76 -9.78 -0.70
CA ALA A 22 5.83 -10.46 0.20
C ALA A 22 5.52 -9.62 1.44
N PHE A 23 6.53 -9.00 2.07
CA PHE A 23 6.36 -8.14 3.25
C PHE A 23 5.47 -6.92 2.96
N PHE A 24 5.74 -6.17 1.89
CA PHE A 24 4.93 -5.00 1.54
C PHE A 24 3.51 -5.38 1.13
N LEU A 25 3.34 -6.50 0.42
CA LEU A 25 2.02 -6.99 0.02
C LEU A 25 1.20 -7.40 1.25
N THR A 26 1.78 -8.13 2.20
CA THR A 26 1.08 -8.53 3.44
C THR A 26 0.76 -7.32 4.30
N ALA A 27 1.71 -6.40 4.51
CA ALA A 27 1.46 -5.18 5.26
C ALA A 27 0.32 -4.35 4.65
N PHE A 28 0.28 -4.24 3.32
CA PHE A 28 -0.80 -3.54 2.61
C PHE A 28 -2.15 -4.26 2.75
N LEU A 29 -2.18 -5.59 2.56
CA LEU A 29 -3.40 -6.39 2.72
C LEU A 29 -3.96 -6.30 4.14
N ILE A 30 -3.11 -6.34 5.15
CA ILE A 30 -3.51 -6.18 6.55
C ILE A 30 -4.15 -4.80 6.75
N CYS A 31 -3.51 -3.73 6.28
CA CYS A 31 -4.08 -2.39 6.37
C CYS A 31 -5.41 -2.26 5.63
N LEU A 32 -5.53 -2.88 4.46
CA LEU A 32 -6.76 -2.89 3.67
C LEU A 32 -7.89 -3.62 4.39
N LEU A 33 -7.61 -4.78 5.00
CA LEU A 33 -8.59 -5.55 5.75
C LEU A 33 -9.09 -4.79 6.98
N PHE A 34 -8.19 -4.13 7.72
CA PHE A 34 -8.58 -3.28 8.86
C PHE A 34 -9.39 -2.05 8.42
N LEU A 35 -9.01 -1.41 7.32
CA LEU A 35 -9.78 -0.30 6.78
C LEU A 35 -11.18 -0.76 6.33
N LEU A 36 -11.25 -1.93 5.67
CA LEU A 36 -12.49 -2.51 5.20
C LEU A 36 -13.40 -2.87 6.38
N SER A 37 -12.87 -3.45 7.46
CA SER A 37 -13.67 -3.78 8.65
C SER A 37 -14.20 -2.55 9.38
N GLU A 38 -13.41 -1.47 9.50
CA GLU A 38 -13.86 -0.19 10.09
C GLU A 38 -14.99 0.48 9.30
N VAL A 39 -15.17 0.13 8.02
CA VAL A 39 -16.26 0.64 7.18
C VAL A 39 -17.43 -0.34 7.14
N LEU A 40 -17.19 -1.63 6.90
CA LEU A 40 -18.24 -2.63 6.76
C LEU A 40 -19.01 -2.89 8.05
N VAL A 41 -18.32 -2.96 9.20
CA VAL A 41 -18.97 -3.24 10.48
C VAL A 41 -20.04 -2.18 10.82
N PRO A 42 -19.72 -0.87 10.89
CA PRO A 42 -20.74 0.13 11.18
C PRO A 42 -21.79 0.25 10.06
N MET A 43 -21.43 -0.04 8.80
CA MET A 43 -22.39 -0.07 7.70
C MET A 43 -23.44 -1.17 7.90
N VAL A 44 -23.01 -2.39 8.21
CA VAL A 44 -23.91 -3.53 8.48
C VAL A 44 -24.75 -3.27 9.74
N GLU A 45 -24.14 -2.75 10.81
CA GLU A 45 -24.86 -2.39 12.04
C GLU A 45 -25.94 -1.33 11.77
N ASN A 46 -25.62 -0.28 11.01
CA ASN A 46 -26.59 0.76 10.66
C ASN A 46 -27.72 0.26 9.76
N ILE A 47 -27.44 -0.68 8.84
CA ILE A 47 -28.48 -1.33 8.02
C ILE A 47 -29.42 -2.16 8.91
N LEU A 48 -28.86 -2.97 9.81
CA LEU A 48 -29.66 -3.79 10.74
C LEU A 48 -30.50 -2.93 11.69
N ILE A 49 -29.95 -1.83 12.18
CA ILE A 49 -30.67 -0.86 13.01
C ILE A 49 -31.83 -0.25 12.22
N SER A 50 -31.61 0.11 10.95
CA SER A 50 -32.65 0.70 10.10
C SER A 50 -33.79 -0.29 9.80
N ILE A 51 -33.47 -1.58 9.60
CA ILE A 51 -34.48 -2.64 9.44
C ILE A 51 -35.29 -2.81 10.73
N LYS A 52 -34.62 -2.88 11.89
CA LYS A 52 -35.30 -2.98 13.20
C LYS A 52 -36.16 -1.76 13.52
N PHE A 53 -35.72 -0.56 13.14
CA PHE A 53 -36.52 0.66 13.25
C PHE A 53 -37.81 0.54 12.45
N ALA A 54 -37.72 0.05 11.21
CA ALA A 54 -38.90 -0.14 10.34
C ALA A 54 -39.87 -1.20 10.88
N GLU A 55 -39.37 -2.25 11.53
CA GLU A 55 -40.19 -3.32 12.10
C GLU A 55 -40.81 -2.99 13.46
N GLN A 56 -40.11 -2.26 14.32
CA GLN A 56 -40.47 -2.11 15.75
C GLN A 56 -40.60 -0.67 16.23
N ALA A 57 -40.42 0.33 15.36
CA ALA A 57 -40.42 1.76 15.71
C ALA A 57 -39.50 2.11 16.90
N THR A 58 -38.36 1.42 17.02
CA THR A 58 -37.41 1.58 18.13
C THR A 58 -36.34 2.64 17.82
N THR A 59 -36.20 3.65 18.68
CA THR A 59 -35.23 4.77 18.52
C THR A 59 -33.81 4.40 18.93
N LEU A 60 -33.23 3.35 18.34
CA LEU A 60 -31.83 3.01 18.56
C LEU A 60 -30.91 4.06 17.89
N PRO A 61 -29.89 4.56 18.59
CA PRO A 61 -28.96 5.53 18.00
C PRO A 61 -28.11 4.85 16.92
N LEU A 62 -27.91 5.56 15.80
CA LEU A 62 -27.02 5.15 14.72
C LEU A 62 -25.57 5.06 15.22
N VAL A 63 -24.83 4.06 14.76
CA VAL A 63 -23.42 3.90 15.09
C VAL A 63 -22.60 4.91 14.29
N PRO A 64 -21.87 5.84 14.93
CA PRO A 64 -21.10 6.84 14.23
C PRO A 64 -19.85 6.23 13.59
N PHE A 65 -19.57 6.62 12.35
CA PHE A 65 -18.32 6.25 11.68
C PHE A 65 -17.12 6.85 12.42
N ARG A 66 -16.16 6.01 12.77
CA ARG A 66 -14.90 6.43 13.41
C ARG A 66 -13.94 6.96 12.33
N VAL A 67 -14.24 8.14 11.79
CA VAL A 67 -13.50 8.77 10.68
C VAL A 67 -11.99 8.83 10.97
N VAL A 68 -11.60 9.11 12.21
CA VAL A 68 -10.18 9.15 12.62
C VAL A 68 -9.48 7.79 12.40
N ARG A 69 -10.13 6.67 12.68
CA ARG A 69 -9.56 5.33 12.43
C ARG A 69 -9.50 5.02 10.94
N ILE A 70 -10.53 5.38 10.18
CA ILE A 70 -10.56 5.19 8.72
C ILE A 70 -9.43 5.99 8.06
N VAL A 71 -9.28 7.26 8.43
CA VAL A 71 -8.20 8.13 7.93
C VAL A 71 -6.83 7.63 8.40
N GLY A 72 -6.73 7.15 9.65
CA GLY A 72 -5.50 6.57 10.18
C GLY A 72 -5.04 5.33 9.40
N TRP A 73 -5.92 4.34 9.22
CA TRP A 73 -5.62 3.13 8.47
C TRP A 73 -5.41 3.41 6.97
N GLY A 74 -6.19 4.32 6.39
CA GLY A 74 -6.03 4.73 4.99
C GLY A 74 -4.72 5.46 4.75
N GLY A 75 -4.33 6.33 5.69
CA GLY A 75 -3.03 6.98 5.70
C GLY A 75 -1.89 5.97 5.82
N LEU A 76 -2.01 5.01 6.74
CA LEU A 76 -1.02 3.94 6.93
C LEU A 76 -0.85 3.10 5.66
N ALA A 77 -1.96 2.67 5.05
CA ALA A 77 -1.94 1.91 3.79
C ALA A 77 -1.25 2.71 2.67
N ARG A 78 -1.48 4.02 2.60
CA ARG A 78 -0.83 4.92 1.63
C ARG A 78 0.67 5.05 1.89
N LEU A 79 1.10 5.14 3.15
CA LEU A 79 2.51 5.15 3.51
C LEU A 79 3.20 3.83 3.15
N VAL A 80 2.57 2.69 3.42
CA VAL A 80 3.08 1.36 3.01
C VAL A 80 3.20 1.29 1.49
N TYR A 81 2.22 1.80 0.75
CA TYR A 81 2.28 1.85 -0.71
C TYR A 81 3.42 2.73 -1.24
N VAL A 82 3.55 3.97 -0.72
CA VAL A 82 4.58 4.93 -1.15
C VAL A 82 5.99 4.45 -0.78
N SER A 83 6.17 3.84 0.40
CA SER A 83 7.46 3.27 0.82
C SER A 83 7.91 2.12 -0.09
N GLY A 84 7.01 1.21 -0.46
CA GLY A 84 7.31 0.16 -1.44
C GLY A 84 7.69 0.71 -2.83
N LEU A 85 7.02 1.78 -3.28
CA LEU A 85 7.37 2.49 -4.51
C LEU A 85 8.75 3.16 -4.45
N LEU A 86 9.04 3.87 -3.34
CA LEU A 86 10.33 4.52 -3.11
C LEU A 86 11.48 3.53 -3.10
N GLU A 87 11.32 2.38 -2.44
CA GLU A 87 12.37 1.35 -2.43
C GLU A 87 12.63 0.84 -3.85
N THR A 88 11.56 0.58 -4.61
CA THR A 88 11.67 0.11 -6.00
C THR A 88 12.35 1.17 -6.87
N ALA A 89 12.03 2.45 -6.70
CA ALA A 89 12.64 3.57 -7.42
C ALA A 89 14.12 3.77 -7.06
N LEU A 90 14.46 3.71 -5.76
CA LEU A 90 15.85 3.80 -5.28
C LEU A 90 16.73 2.70 -5.85
N VAL A 91 16.22 1.47 -5.94
CA VAL A 91 16.94 0.34 -6.54
C VAL A 91 17.19 0.58 -8.04
N HIS A 92 16.20 1.09 -8.77
CA HIS A 92 16.38 1.44 -10.19
C HIS A 92 17.43 2.54 -10.36
N LEU A 93 17.41 3.57 -9.50
CA LEU A 93 18.41 4.64 -9.52
C LEU A 93 19.83 4.11 -9.19
N ARG A 94 19.96 3.21 -8.21
CA ARG A 94 21.24 2.56 -7.89
C ARG A 94 21.76 1.72 -9.05
N ARG A 95 20.89 0.94 -9.72
CA ARG A 95 21.26 0.19 -10.92
C ARG A 95 21.72 1.10 -12.05
N ARG A 96 20.99 2.19 -12.34
CA ARG A 96 21.42 3.18 -13.35
C ARG A 96 22.79 3.77 -13.05
N ARG A 97 23.06 4.18 -11.81
CA ARG A 97 24.38 4.73 -11.41
C ARG A 97 25.51 3.71 -11.53
N ALA A 98 25.25 2.43 -11.24
CA ALA A 98 26.25 1.37 -11.40
C ALA A 98 26.61 1.14 -12.88
N TRP A 99 25.61 1.18 -13.77
CA TRP A 99 25.82 1.10 -15.22
C TRP A 99 26.66 2.27 -15.75
N THR A 100 26.38 3.50 -15.31
CA THR A 100 27.17 4.68 -15.73
C THR A 100 28.62 4.60 -15.26
N ARG A 101 28.88 4.05 -14.05
CA ARG A 101 30.25 3.86 -13.55
C ARG A 101 31.03 2.80 -14.34
N GLN A 102 30.37 1.75 -14.84
CA GLN A 102 31.01 0.75 -15.70
C GLN A 102 31.31 1.25 -17.12
N GLN A 103 30.56 2.25 -17.61
CA GLN A 103 30.75 2.83 -18.94
C GLN A 103 31.77 3.96 -19.02
N THR A 104 32.30 4.45 -17.89
CA THR A 104 33.54 5.23 -17.86
C THR A 104 34.72 4.26 -17.79
N PRO A 105 35.31 3.82 -18.91
CA PRO A 105 36.65 3.25 -18.86
C PRO A 105 37.56 4.34 -18.32
N ALA A 106 38.42 3.97 -17.38
CA ALA A 106 39.56 4.80 -17.00
C ALA A 106 40.43 5.00 -18.25
N GLY A 107 40.09 6.02 -19.05
CA GLY A 107 40.96 6.60 -20.06
C GLY A 107 42.08 7.33 -19.36
N GLY A 108 42.95 6.59 -18.67
CA GLY A 108 44.25 7.09 -18.28
C GLY A 108 45.03 7.39 -19.57
N PRO A 109 45.61 8.58 -19.73
CA PRO A 109 46.39 8.89 -20.91
C PRO A 109 47.54 7.87 -20.99
N ARG A 110 47.49 7.00 -22.00
CA ARG A 110 48.66 6.23 -22.43
C ARG A 110 49.70 7.26 -22.86
N ARG A 111 50.66 7.53 -21.97
CA ARG A 111 51.88 8.25 -22.34
C ARG A 111 52.58 7.39 -23.40
N LEU A 112 52.78 8.04 -24.55
CA LEU A 112 53.58 7.59 -25.68
C LEU A 112 55.01 7.27 -25.23
#